data_AF-A0A7V9H2F9-F1
#
_entry.id   AF-A0A7V9H2F9-F1
#
_cell.length_a   1.000
_cell.length_b   1.000
_cell.length_c   1.000
_cell.angle_alpha   90.00
_cell.angle_beta   90.00
_cell.angle_gamma   90.00
#
_symmetry.space_group_name_H-M   'P 1'
#
loop_
_entity.id
_entity.type
_entity.pdbx_description
1 polymer ?
#
loop_
_entity_poly.entity_id
_entity_poly.type
_entity_poly.pdbx_seq_one_letter_code
_entity_poly.pdbx_strand_id
1 'polypeptide(L)' 'LGAGEDQIAEIALRYILSHPAVSTVIPGMRSVRNVERNMRVGDGQGLPEDQVRLLKNHRWVRNFYA' A
#
# COMPACT_ATOMS: atom_id res chain seq x y z
N LEU A 1 -8.83 -7.65 -6.60
CA LEU A 1 -8.93 -6.19 -6.81
C LEU A 1 -9.07 -5.79 -8.28
N GLY A 2 -8.71 -6.64 -9.26
CA GLY A 2 -8.84 -6.28 -10.69
C GLY A 2 -7.87 -5.16 -11.13
N ALA A 3 -6.75 -5.02 -10.44
CA ALA A 3 -5.79 -3.95 -10.65
C ALA A 3 -4.83 -4.27 -11.80
N GLY A 4 -4.52 -3.25 -12.62
CA GLY A 4 -3.42 -3.31 -13.58
C GLY A 4 -2.05 -3.19 -12.91
N GLU A 5 -0.99 -3.58 -13.62
CA GLU A 5 0.39 -3.54 -13.11
C GLU A 5 0.81 -2.15 -12.61
N ASP A 6 0.43 -1.11 -13.35
CA ASP A 6 0.72 0.29 -13.02
C ASP A 6 0.03 0.78 -11.73
N GLN A 7 -0.95 0.04 -11.20
CA GLN A 7 -1.70 0.37 -9.98
C GLN A 7 -1.17 -0.34 -8.74
N ILE A 8 -0.31 -1.36 -8.90
CA ILE A 8 0.16 -2.20 -7.79
C ILE A 8 0.86 -1.36 -6.72
N ALA A 9 1.70 -0.41 -7.14
CA ALA A 9 2.42 0.46 -6.21
C ALA A 9 1.47 1.34 -5.39
N GLU A 10 0.47 1.95 -6.04
CA GLU A 10 -0.53 2.77 -5.35
C GLU A 10 -1.33 1.95 -4.34
N ILE A 11 -1.81 0.77 -4.73
CA ILE A 11 -2.58 -0.12 -3.86
C ILE A 11 -1.74 -0.55 -2.65
N ALA A 12 -0.46 -0.89 -2.86
CA ALA A 12 0.43 -1.27 -1.77
C ALA A 12 0.64 -0.12 -0.77
N LEU A 13 0.89 1.09 -1.25
CA LEU A 13 1.06 2.28 -0.41
C LEU A 13 -0.23 2.61 0.35
N ARG A 14 -1.38 2.62 -0.32
CA ARG A 14 -2.68 2.86 0.31
C ARG A 14 -3.03 1.79 1.34
N TYR A 15 -2.71 0.52 1.08
CA TYR A 15 -2.91 -0.57 2.04
C TYR A 15 -2.13 -0.33 3.34
N ILE A 16 -0.86 0.10 3.24
CA ILE A 16 -0.03 0.43 4.42
C ILE A 16 -0.64 1.61 5.20
N LEU A 17 -1.02 2.68 4.50
CA LEU A 17 -1.62 3.88 5.11
C LEU A 17 -3.03 3.67 5.65
N SER A 18 -3.71 2.58 5.27
CA SER A 18 -5.03 2.22 5.82
C SER A 18 -4.96 1.74 7.27
N HIS A 19 -3.77 1.50 7.80
CA HIS A 19 -3.60 1.10 9.19
C HIS A 19 -3.49 2.34 10.10
N PRO A 20 -4.34 2.48 11.15
CA PRO A 20 -4.40 3.71 11.94
C PRO A 20 -3.12 4.05 12.70
N ALA A 21 -2.22 3.08 12.91
CA ALA A 21 -0.92 3.32 13.53
C ALA A 21 0.16 3.85 12.56
N VAL A 22 -0.15 3.98 11.26
CA VAL A 22 0.80 4.44 10.23
C VAL A 22 0.42 5.83 9.74
N SER A 23 1.23 6.83 10.07
CA SER A 23 1.00 8.22 9.65
C SER A 23 1.71 8.61 8.36
N THR A 24 2.76 7.88 7.96
CA THR A 24 3.55 8.21 6.76
C THR A 24 4.22 6.97 6.20
N VAL A 25 4.50 6.98 4.89
CA VAL A 25 5.29 5.95 4.20
C VAL A 25 6.35 6.65 3.35
N ILE A 26 7.59 6.15 3.37
CA ILE A 26 8.72 6.72 2.63
C ILE A 26 9.13 5.72 1.53
N PRO A 27 8.52 5.77 0.32
CA PRO A 27 8.89 4.87 -0.77
C PRO A 27 10.24 5.25 -1.39
N GLY A 28 11.11 4.25 -1.61
CA GLY A 28 12.38 4.42 -2.36
C GLY A 28 12.18 4.27 -3.87
N MET A 29 12.71 5.19 -4.67
CA MET A 29 12.40 5.28 -6.12
C MET A 29 13.62 5.69 -6.96
N ARG A 30 13.65 5.26 -8.23
CA ARG A 30 14.72 5.56 -9.20
C ARG A 30 14.26 6.33 -10.45
N SER A 31 12.96 6.56 -10.61
CA SER A 31 12.41 7.30 -11.75
C SER A 31 11.44 8.38 -11.27
N VAL A 32 11.51 9.56 -11.91
CA VAL A 32 10.64 10.70 -11.58
C VAL A 32 9.17 10.34 -11.77
N ARG A 33 8.82 9.62 -12.85
CA ARG A 33 7.45 9.12 -13.10
C ARG A 33 6.88 8.33 -11.92
N ASN A 34 7.71 7.54 -11.22
CA ASN A 34 7.25 6.78 -10.06
C ASN A 34 7.16 7.66 -8.81
N VAL A 35 8.06 8.63 -8.64
CA VAL A 35 7.96 9.66 -7.60
C VAL A 35 6.63 10.38 -7.68
N GLU A 36 6.31 10.95 -8.84
CA GLU A 36 5.08 11.70 -9.05
C GLU A 36 3.82 10.88 -8.77
N ARG A 37 3.78 9.61 -9.21
CA ARG A 37 2.64 8.72 -8.96
C ARG A 37 2.51 8.35 -7.49
N ASN A 38 3.61 7.99 -6.82
CA ASN A 38 3.57 7.57 -5.43
C ASN A 38 3.25 8.73 -4.48
N MET A 39 3.69 9.95 -4.77
CA MET A 39 3.40 11.12 -3.91
C MET A 39 1.92 11.49 -3.88
N ARG A 40 1.14 11.16 -4.92
CA ARG A 40 -0.31 11.38 -4.94
C ARG A 40 -1.05 10.59 -3.85
N VAL A 41 -0.45 9.52 -3.33
CA VAL A 41 -1.04 8.69 -2.27
C VAL A 41 -1.02 9.40 -0.90
N GLY A 42 -0.27 10.50 -0.75
CA GLY A 42 -0.26 11.32 0.46
C GLY A 42 -1.52 12.17 0.69
N ASP A 43 -2.63 11.85 0.04
CA ASP A 43 -3.92 12.57 0.09
C ASP A 43 -4.76 12.26 1.35
N GLY A 44 -4.23 11.43 2.26
CA GLY A 44 -4.93 10.98 3.47
C GLY A 44 -5.97 9.89 3.21
N GLN A 45 -6.07 9.35 1.99
CA GLN A 45 -7.02 8.30 1.64
C GLN A 45 -6.35 6.92 1.69
N GLY A 46 -6.98 6.00 2.43
CA GLY A 46 -6.62 4.58 2.42
C GLY A 46 -7.35 3.80 1.34
N LEU A 47 -7.33 2.47 1.45
CA LEU A 47 -8.20 1.58 0.69
C LEU A 47 -9.55 1.43 1.42
N PRO A 48 -10.62 1.11 0.68
CA PRO A 48 -11.87 0.64 1.26
C PRO A 48 -11.64 -0.54 2.22
N GLU A 49 -12.38 -0.57 3.32
CA GLU A 49 -12.16 -1.51 4.43
C GLU A 49 -12.30 -2.99 4.00
N ASP A 50 -13.21 -3.27 3.06
CA ASP A 50 -13.38 -4.59 2.43
C ASP A 50 -12.13 -5.03 1.66
N GLN A 51 -11.47 -4.12 0.95
CA GLN A 51 -10.23 -4.40 0.25
C GLN A 51 -9.07 -4.64 1.23
N VAL A 52 -9.01 -3.86 2.32
CA VAL A 52 -8.03 -4.08 3.39
C VAL A 52 -8.22 -5.46 4.02
N ARG A 53 -9.46 -5.85 4.33
CA ARG A 53 -9.79 -7.19 4.86
C ARG A 53 -9.39 -8.29 3.89
N LEU A 54 -9.66 -8.11 2.59
CA LEU A 54 -9.26 -9.07 1.56
C LEU A 54 -7.74 -9.24 1.49
N LEU A 55 -6.99 -8.13 1.42
CA LEU A 55 -5.52 -8.16 1.35
C LEU A 55 -4.86 -8.73 2.61
N LYS A 56 -5.44 -8.50 3.79
CA LYS A 56 -4.95 -9.07 5.06
C LYS A 56 -4.84 -10.59 5.05
N ASN A 57 -5.68 -11.30 4.28
CA ASN A 57 -5.64 -12.75 4.14
C ASN A 57 -4.40 -13.25 3.40
N HIS A 58 -3.76 -12.38 2.60
CA HIS A 58 -2.55 -12.68 1.85
C HIS A 58 -1.28 -12.24 2.57
N ARG A 59 -1.37 -11.83 3.84
CA ARG A 59 -0.18 -11.41 4.60
C ARG A 59 0.78 -12.59 4.78
N TRP A 60 2.07 -12.32 4.62
CA TRP A 60 3.09 -13.32 4.89
C TRP A 60 3.45 -13.33 6.37
N VAL A 61 2.93 -14.30 7.11
CA VAL A 61 3.29 -14.47 8.53
C VAL A 61 4.63 -15.20 8.62
N ARG A 62 5.71 -14.44 8.80
CA ARG A 62 7.05 -14.97 9.10
C ARG A 62 7.19 -15.17 10.60
N ASN A 63 6.56 -16.20 11.14
CA ASN A 63 6.85 -16.62 12.51
C ASN A 63 7.81 -17.81 12.48
N PHE A 64 9.10 -17.54 12.67
CA PHE A 64 10.16 -18.55 12.74
C PHE A 64 10.23 -19.25 14.11
N TYR A 65 9.39 -18.84 15.07
CA TYR A 65 9.39 -19.31 16.45
C TYR A 65 7.97 -19.69 16.94
N ALA A 66 7.02 -19.89 16.02
CA ALA A 66 5.70 -20.47 16.34
C ALA A 66 5.81 -21.96 16.62
#